data_AF-A0A8S2XZH0-F1
#
_entry.id   AF-A0A8S2XZH0-F1
#
_cell.length_a   1.000
_cell.length_b   1.000
_cell.length_c   1.000
_cell.angle_alpha   90.00
_cell.angle_beta   90.00
_cell.angle_gamma   90.00
#
_symmetry.space_group_name_H-M   'P 1'
#
loop_
_entity.id
_entity.type
_entity.pdbx_description
1 polymer ?
#
loop_
_entity_poly.entity_id
_entity_poly.type
_entity_poly.pdbx_seq_one_letter_code
_entity_poly.pdbx_strand_id
1 'polypeptide(L)' 'ENHLPDNAILIGDGGDFVATAAYTVRPRAPLTWLDPGAFGTLGVGAGFALGAKLVRPEASVWIIYGDGALGYSIMEYDTF' A
#
# COMPACT_ATOMS: atom_id res chain seq x y z
N GLU A 1 -6.65 2.54 15.10
CA GLU A 1 -5.82 3.75 14.86
C GLU A 1 -4.60 3.91 15.75
N ASN A 2 -4.59 3.44 17.01
CA ASN A 2 -3.47 3.67 17.94
C ASN A 2 -2.24 2.75 17.76
N HIS A 3 -2.21 1.90 16.73
CA HIS A 3 -1.13 0.92 16.53
C HIS A 3 -0.20 1.23 15.35
N LEU A 4 -0.57 2.17 14.47
CA LEU A 4 0.28 2.55 13.34
C LEU A 4 1.31 3.59 13.79
N PRO A 5 2.60 3.41 13.46
CA PRO A 5 3.63 4.41 13.69
C PRO A 5 3.30 5.76 13.05
N ASP A 6 3.85 6.84 13.60
CA ASP A 6 3.58 8.19 13.08
C ASP A 6 4.13 8.43 11.67
N ASN A 7 5.20 7.71 11.32
CA ASN A 7 5.85 7.75 10.02
C ASN A 7 5.36 6.67 9.05
N ALA A 8 4.20 6.07 9.30
CA ALA A 8 3.69 4.99 8.47
C ALA A 8 3.28 5.48 7.07
N ILE A 9 3.66 4.71 6.04
CA ILE A 9 3.11 4.82 4.68
C ILE A 9 2.17 3.65 4.47
N LEU A 10 0.93 3.96 4.12
CA LEU A 10 -0.12 3.00 3.84
C LEU A 10 -0.30 2.87 2.34
N ILE A 11 -0.39 1.64 1.87
CA ILE A 11 -0.57 1.31 0.47
C ILE A 11 -1.78 0.41 0.37
N GLY A 12 -2.79 0.82 -0.39
CA GLY A 12 -3.95 -0.02 -0.67
C GLY A 12 -3.86 -0.61 -2.07
N ASP A 13 -4.21 -1.88 -2.21
CA ASP A 13 -4.31 -2.55 -3.51
C ASP A 13 -5.44 -3.58 -3.50
N GLY A 14 -6.09 -3.77 -4.65
CA GLY A 14 -7.36 -4.47 -4.77
C GLY A 14 -8.51 -3.57 -5.22
N GLY A 15 -9.65 -4.16 -5.56
CA GLY A 15 -10.88 -3.42 -5.89
C GLY A 15 -11.58 -2.93 -4.63
N ASP A 16 -12.61 -3.65 -4.18
CA ASP A 16 -13.40 -3.25 -3.00
C ASP A 16 -12.57 -3.11 -1.72
N PHE A 17 -11.45 -3.83 -1.64
CA PHE A 17 -10.56 -3.78 -0.49
C PHE A 17 -9.85 -2.43 -0.35
N VAL A 18 -9.36 -1.83 -1.45
CA VAL A 18 -8.74 -0.49 -1.39
C VAL A 18 -9.78 0.58 -1.11
N ALA A 19 -10.99 0.45 -1.68
CA ALA A 19 -12.08 1.37 -1.42
C ALA A 19 -12.46 1.36 0.07
N THR A 20 -12.62 0.18 0.66
CA THR A 20 -12.91 0.02 2.09
C THR A 20 -11.79 0.58 2.96
N ALA A 21 -10.53 0.30 2.60
CA ALA A 21 -9.37 0.81 3.31
C ALA A 21 -9.34 2.34 3.30
N ALA A 22 -9.59 2.98 2.14
CA ALA A 22 -9.59 4.44 2.00
C ALA A 22 -10.62 5.14 2.91
N TYR A 23 -11.75 4.50 3.22
CA TYR A 23 -12.74 5.02 4.18
C TYR A 23 -12.39 4.72 5.64
N THR A 24 -11.51 3.74 5.91
CA THR A 24 -11.28 3.21 7.26
C THR A 24 -9.95 3.68 7.86
N VAL A 25 -8.91 3.84 7.04
CA VAL A 25 -7.58 4.22 7.51
C VAL A 25 -7.37 5.72 7.46
N ARG A 26 -6.52 6.23 8.36
CA ARG A 26 -6.15 7.65 8.39
C ARG A 26 -4.63 7.80 8.24
N PRO A 27 -4.15 8.13 7.03
CA PRO A 27 -2.75 8.48 6.80
C PRO A 27 -2.37 9.72 7.63
N ARG A 28 -1.18 9.71 8.23
CA ARG A 28 -0.80 10.73 9.23
C ARG A 28 -0.12 11.97 8.65
N ALA A 29 0.24 11.95 7.36
CA ALA A 29 0.86 13.07 6.66
C ALA A 29 0.56 13.05 5.15
N PRO A 30 0.77 14.16 4.42
CA PRO A 30 0.72 14.15 2.96
C PRO A 30 1.65 13.10 2.36
N LEU A 31 1.24 12.48 1.24
CA LEU A 31 2.03 11.46 0.55
C LEU A 31 2.39 10.26 1.46
N THR A 32 1.45 9.84 2.31
CA THR A 32 1.53 8.61 3.12
C THR A 32 0.39 7.64 2.84
N TRP A 33 -0.38 7.89 1.78
CA TRP A 33 -1.36 6.99 1.19
C TRP A 33 -1.05 6.84 -0.29
N LEU A 34 -0.90 5.60 -0.74
CA LEU A 34 -0.73 5.24 -2.14
C LEU A 34 -1.79 4.20 -2.50
N ASP A 35 -2.44 4.37 -3.64
CA ASP A 35 -3.43 3.45 -4.17
C ASP A 35 -3.31 3.39 -5.70
N PRO A 36 -4.05 2.50 -6.39
CA PRO A 36 -4.00 2.38 -7.86
C PRO A 36 -4.46 3.62 -8.63
N GLY A 37 -4.95 4.66 -7.94
CA GLY A 37 -5.41 5.92 -8.50
C GLY A 37 -6.54 5.75 -9.50
N ALA A 38 -6.63 6.71 -10.43
CA ALA A 38 -7.69 6.74 -11.44
C ALA A 38 -7.63 5.57 -12.44
N PHE A 39 -6.46 4.96 -12.63
CA PHE A 39 -6.31 3.87 -13.60
C PHE A 39 -6.73 2.51 -13.00
N GLY A 40 -6.73 2.37 -11.67
CA GLY A 40 -7.27 1.18 -11.03
C GLY A 40 -6.46 -0.10 -11.28
N THR A 41 -5.17 0.00 -11.58
CA THR A 41 -4.32 -1.17 -11.85
C THR A 41 -4.19 -2.06 -10.63
N LEU A 42 -4.68 -3.29 -10.74
CA LEU A 42 -4.47 -4.31 -9.70
C LEU A 42 -3.03 -4.81 -9.71
N GLY A 43 -2.45 -5.03 -8.53
CA GLY A 43 -1.11 -5.59 -8.37
C GLY A 43 0.00 -4.55 -8.17
N VAL A 44 -0.33 -3.26 -8.12
CA VAL A 44 0.64 -2.17 -7.89
C VAL A 44 1.21 -2.13 -6.47
N GLY A 45 0.54 -2.77 -5.50
CA GLY A 45 0.80 -2.61 -4.07
C GLY A 45 2.24 -2.95 -3.67
N ALA A 46 2.74 -4.12 -4.09
CA ALA A 46 4.09 -4.56 -3.74
C ALA A 46 5.19 -3.67 -4.34
N GLY A 47 5.04 -3.28 -5.62
CA GLY A 47 5.98 -2.35 -6.27
C GLY A 47 5.99 -0.96 -5.61
N PHE A 48 4.82 -0.45 -5.21
CA PHE A 48 4.74 0.79 -4.44
C PHE A 48 5.39 0.67 -3.07
N ALA A 49 5.30 -0.49 -2.42
CA ALA A 49 5.93 -0.72 -1.12
C ALA A 49 7.45 -0.72 -1.20
N LEU A 50 8.01 -1.43 -2.18
CA LEU A 50 9.43 -1.40 -2.48
C LEU A 50 9.90 0.04 -2.77
N GLY A 51 9.21 0.75 -3.66
CA GLY A 51 9.52 2.15 -3.98
C GLY A 51 9.45 3.08 -2.77
N ALA A 52 8.40 2.93 -1.94
CA ALA A 52 8.25 3.69 -0.70
C ALA A 52 9.40 3.43 0.26
N LYS A 53 9.84 2.17 0.40
CA LYS A 53 10.96 1.80 1.27
C LYS A 53 12.31 2.29 0.73
N LEU A 54 12.51 2.29 -0.58
CA LEU A 54 13.71 2.85 -1.22
C LEU A 54 13.83 4.36 -1.00
N VAL A 55 12.74 5.11 -1.14
CA VAL A 55 12.74 6.58 -1.01
C VAL A 55 12.65 7.04 0.45
N ARG A 56 12.00 6.27 1.32
CA ARG A 56 11.91 6.54 2.77
C ARG A 56 12.31 5.29 3.58
N PRO A 57 13.62 4.98 3.69
CA PRO A 57 14.12 3.78 4.36
C PRO A 57 13.69 3.63 5.81
N GLU A 58 13.53 4.74 6.54
CA GLU A 58 13.12 4.73 7.95
C GLU A 58 11.59 4.63 8.15
N ALA A 59 10.80 4.76 7.09
CA ALA A 59 9.34 4.69 7.19
C ALA A 59 8.87 3.25 7.44
N SER A 60 7.80 3.14 8.23
CA SER A 60 7.06 1.88 8.38
C SER A 60 6.10 1.74 7.20
N VAL A 61 6.35 0.80 6.30
CA VAL A 61 5.53 0.63 5.09
C VAL A 61 4.55 -0.54 5.30
N TRP A 62 3.26 -0.29 5.04
CA TRP A 62 2.20 -1.27 5.19
C TRP A 62 1.40 -1.38 3.91
N ILE A 63 1.15 -2.60 3.46
CA ILE A 63 0.26 -2.89 2.33
C ILE A 63 -1.04 -3.51 2.86
N ILE A 64 -2.16 -2.96 2.44
CA ILE A 64 -3.51 -3.48 2.66
C ILE A 64 -3.92 -4.14 1.35
N TYR A 65 -3.76 -5.47 1.32
CA TYR A 65 -3.74 -6.24 0.08
C TYR A 65 -5.02 -7.06 -0.11
N GLY A 66 -5.74 -6.83 -1.22
CA GLY A 66 -6.74 -7.77 -1.72
C GLY A 66 -6.06 -9.03 -2.29
N ASP A 67 -6.64 -10.20 -2.06
CA ASP A 67 -6.11 -11.50 -2.51
C ASP A 67 -5.94 -11.60 -4.03
N GLY A 68 -6.92 -11.13 -4.80
CA GLY A 68 -6.85 -11.09 -6.26
C GLY A 68 -5.74 -10.18 -6.77
N ALA A 69 -5.51 -9.03 -6.12
CA ALA A 69 -4.44 -8.11 -6.48
C ALA A 69 -3.07 -8.68 -6.09
N LEU A 70 -2.96 -9.32 -4.92
CA LEU A 70 -1.75 -10.03 -4.50
C LEU A 70 -1.34 -11.10 -5.52
N GLY A 71 -2.31 -11.82 -6.09
CA GLY A 71 -2.06 -12.84 -7.12
C GLY A 71 -1.29 -12.33 -8.36
N TYR A 72 -1.35 -11.03 -8.66
CA TYR A 72 -0.61 -10.44 -9.78
C TYR A 72 0.88 -10.21 -9.47
N SER A 73 1.22 -9.93 -8.22
CA SER A 73 2.56 -9.46 -7.84
C SER A 73 3.33 -10.47 -6.97
N ILE A 74 2.66 -11.43 -6.33
CA ILE A 74 3.31 -12.35 -5.37
C ILE A 74 4.46 -13.17 -5.97
N MET A 75 4.48 -13.35 -7.29
CA MET A 75 5.56 -14.03 -8.01
C MET A 75 6.90 -13.29 -7.92
N GLU A 76 6.89 -11.98 -7.65
CA GLU A 76 8.08 -11.13 -7.52
C GLU A 76 8.41 -10.83 -6.04
N TYR A 77 7.81 -11.58 -5.10
CA TYR A 77 7.98 -11.36 -3.65
C TYR A 77 9.44 -11.38 -3.18
N ASP A 78 10.33 -12.12 -3.85
CA ASP A 78 11.76 -12.16 -3.54
C ASP A 78 12.51 -10.87 -3.92
N THR A 79 11.94 -10.08 -4.83
CA THR A 79 12.49 -8.80 -5.28
C THR A 79 12.01 -7.63 -4.41
N PHE A 80 10.76 -7.71 -3.92
CA PHE A 80 10.12 -6.65 -3.14
C PHE A 80 10.63 -6.53 -1.69
#